data_AF-A0A7S1Y9F1-F1
#
_entry.id   AF-A0A7S1Y9F1-F1
#
_cell.length_a   1.000
_cell.length_b   1.000
_cell.length_c   1.000
_cell.angle_alpha   90.00
_cell.angle_beta   90.00
_cell.angle_gamma   90.00
#
_symmetry.space_group_name_H-M   'P 1'
#
loop_
_entity.id
_entity.type
_entity.pdbx_description
1 polymer ?
#
loop_
_entity_poly.entity_id
_entity_poly.type
_entity_poly.pdbx_seq_one_letter_code
_entity_poly.pdbx_strand_id
1 'polypeptide(L)'
;LQRNHETAYEVALETCVLLKNDDQVLPLDAHKIQKFAVVGNFAKYPRYQGMGSSQVLASKVDNALDSFLHALSGRADNTFALDETLFIQGPKELHFAAGYNEDEAGDNEESVR
;
A
#
# COMPACT_ATOMS: atom_id res chain seq x y z
N LEU A 1 -1.20 11.42 20.80
CA LEU A 1 -0.69 10.76 19.58
C LEU A 1 -1.56 9.57 19.19
N GLN A 2 -1.74 8.57 20.05
CA GLN A 2 -2.61 7.41 19.77
C GLN A 2 -4.05 7.80 19.38
N ARG A 3 -4.69 8.68 20.16
CA ARG A 3 -6.05 9.18 19.87
C ARG A 3 -6.19 9.87 18.51
N ASN A 4 -5.17 10.62 18.06
CA ASN A 4 -5.20 11.28 16.75
C ASN A 4 -5.08 10.26 15.62
N HIS A 5 -4.26 9.23 15.82
CA HIS A 5 -4.08 8.15 14.86
C HIS A 5 -5.35 7.29 14.73
N GLU A 6 -6.02 6.98 15.85
CA GLU A 6 -7.31 6.28 15.87
C GLU A 6 -8.39 7.07 15.11
N THR A 7 -8.53 8.37 15.38
CA THR A 7 -9.48 9.22 14.64
C THR A 7 -9.15 9.30 13.15
N ALA A 8 -7.86 9.43 12.79
CA ALA A 8 -7.46 9.43 11.38
C ALA A 8 -7.78 8.10 10.69
N TYR A 9 -7.61 6.97 11.39
CA TYR A 9 -7.97 5.65 10.91
C TYR A 9 -9.48 5.49 10.70
N GLU A 10 -10.31 5.94 11.65
CA GLU A 10 -11.78 5.95 11.52
C GLU A 10 -12.23 6.75 10.30
N VAL A 11 -11.71 7.98 10.13
CA VAL A 11 -12.03 8.82 8.98
C VAL A 11 -11.59 8.16 7.66
N ALA A 12 -10.41 7.52 7.63
CA ALA A 12 -9.94 6.81 6.44
C ALA A 12 -10.87 5.64 6.05
N LEU A 13 -11.42 4.92 7.03
CA LEU A 13 -12.40 3.84 6.78
C LEU A 13 -13.72 4.37 6.21
N GLU A 14 -14.20 5.51 6.70
CA GLU A 14 -15.47 6.10 6.28
C GLU A 14 -15.40 6.84 4.93
N THR A 15 -14.19 7.22 4.50
CA THR A 15 -13.97 8.02 3.28
C THR A 15 -13.49 7.20 2.08
N CYS A 16 -13.10 5.95 2.26
CA CYS A 16 -12.79 5.04 1.17
C CYS A 16 -14.05 4.70 0.34
N VAL A 17 -13.95 4.80 -0.99
CA VAL A 17 -15.06 4.50 -1.90
C VAL A 17 -14.75 3.28 -2.76
N LEU A 18 -15.59 2.25 -2.67
CA LEU A 18 -15.53 1.08 -3.54
C LEU A 18 -16.10 1.43 -4.92
N LEU A 19 -15.21 1.64 -5.90
CA LEU A 19 -15.62 2.04 -7.25
C LEU A 19 -16.14 0.87 -8.10
N LYS A 20 -15.59 -0.33 -7.89
CA LYS A 20 -15.88 -1.52 -8.69
C LYS A 20 -15.78 -2.78 -7.83
N ASN A 21 -16.74 -3.69 -7.97
CA ASN A 21 -16.75 -5.00 -7.31
C ASN A 21 -17.55 -6.03 -8.13
N ASP A 22 -17.07 -6.30 -9.34
CA ASP A 22 -17.62 -7.38 -10.16
C ASP A 22 -17.34 -8.73 -9.49
N ASP A 23 -18.18 -9.73 -9.76
CA ASP A 23 -18.03 -11.12 -9.26
C ASP A 23 -17.93 -11.28 -7.74
N GLN A 24 -18.30 -10.25 -6.97
CA GLN A 24 -18.24 -10.25 -5.51
C GLN A 24 -16.83 -10.58 -4.98
N VAL A 25 -15.78 -10.07 -5.66
CA VAL A 25 -14.38 -10.30 -5.28
C VAL A 25 -14.10 -9.81 -3.85
N LEU A 26 -14.74 -8.72 -3.44
CA LEU A 26 -14.71 -8.21 -2.06
C LEU A 26 -16.06 -8.46 -1.34
N PRO A 27 -16.04 -8.73 -0.01
CA PRO A 27 -14.87 -8.78 0.87
C PRO A 27 -14.02 -10.04 0.69
N LEU A 28 -12.72 -9.93 0.95
CA LEU A 28 -11.82 -11.09 0.96
C LEU A 28 -12.14 -12.01 2.15
N ASP A 29 -12.20 -13.31 1.89
CA ASP A 29 -12.31 -14.34 2.93
C ASP A 29 -10.92 -14.82 3.35
N ALA A 30 -10.43 -14.31 4.48
CA ALA A 30 -9.12 -14.66 5.04
C ALA A 30 -8.93 -16.15 5.30
N HIS A 31 -10.00 -16.94 5.44
CA HIS A 31 -9.91 -18.40 5.62
C HIS A 31 -9.69 -19.15 4.30
N LYS A 32 -10.00 -18.53 3.17
CA LYS A 32 -9.82 -19.12 1.83
C LYS A 32 -8.52 -18.68 1.16
N ILE A 33 -7.86 -17.64 1.67
CA ILE A 33 -6.59 -17.15 1.15
C ILE A 33 -5.48 -18.09 1.60
N GLN A 34 -5.01 -18.94 0.68
CA GLN A 34 -3.83 -19.78 0.89
C GLN A 34 -2.54 -19.10 0.44
N LYS A 35 -2.65 -18.23 -0.57
CA LYS A 35 -1.56 -17.46 -1.19
C LYS A 35 -2.06 -16.09 -1.58
N PHE A 36 -1.23 -15.08 -1.38
CA PHE A 36 -1.52 -13.73 -1.82
C PHE A 36 -0.25 -13.04 -2.31
N ALA A 37 -0.44 -12.07 -3.20
CA ALA A 37 0.60 -11.17 -3.65
C ALA A 37 0.13 -9.73 -3.42
N VAL A 38 1.03 -8.88 -2.94
CA VAL A 38 0.81 -7.43 -2.83
C VAL A 38 1.77 -6.77 -3.81
N VAL A 39 1.23 -5.93 -4.70
CA VAL A 39 1.98 -5.29 -5.79
C VAL A 39 1.81 -3.78 -5.71
N GLY A 40 2.92 -3.07 -5.87
CA GLY A 40 2.98 -1.60 -5.96
C GLY A 40 3.73 -0.95 -4.79
N ASN A 41 4.50 0.11 -5.09
CA ASN A 41 5.41 0.75 -4.14
C ASN A 41 4.68 1.28 -2.88
N PHE A 42 3.49 1.84 -3.03
CA PHE A 42 2.69 2.39 -1.92
C PHE A 42 2.17 1.34 -0.94
N ALA A 43 2.26 0.06 -1.26
CA ALA A 43 1.93 -1.00 -0.31
C ALA A 43 2.86 -0.98 0.91
N LYS A 44 4.15 -0.67 0.71
CA LYS A 44 5.14 -0.55 1.79
C LYS A 44 5.48 0.91 2.13
N TYR A 45 5.47 1.80 1.14
CA TYR A 45 5.79 3.22 1.29
C TYR A 45 4.56 4.08 1.02
N PRO A 46 3.60 4.16 1.96
CA PRO A 46 2.28 4.72 1.73
C PRO A 46 2.34 6.24 1.45
N ARG A 47 1.57 6.66 0.44
CA ARG A 47 1.28 8.07 0.19
C ARG A 47 -0.03 8.44 0.90
N TYR A 48 0.08 9.13 2.03
CA TYR A 48 -1.08 9.53 2.85
C TYR A 48 -1.51 11.00 2.66
N GLN A 49 -0.74 11.79 1.91
CA GLN A 49 -1.04 13.20 1.66
C GLN A 49 -0.59 13.66 0.27
N GLY A 50 -1.18 14.76 -0.18
CA GLY A 50 -0.75 15.50 -1.37
C GLY A 50 0.50 16.35 -1.13
N MET A 51 0.91 17.09 -2.16
CA MET A 51 1.98 18.09 -2.07
C MET A 51 1.41 19.48 -1.79
N GLY A 52 2.25 20.39 -1.29
CA GLY A 52 1.89 21.80 -1.07
C GLY A 52 1.79 22.19 0.40
N SER A 53 1.13 23.33 0.67
CA SER A 53 1.11 23.96 2.00
C SER A 53 0.39 23.15 3.09
N SER A 54 -0.33 22.09 2.72
CA SER A 54 -1.08 21.23 3.64
C SER A 54 -0.28 20.00 4.11
N GLN A 55 1.04 19.96 3.89
CA GLN A 55 1.87 18.87 4.37
C GLN A 55 1.89 18.80 5.90
N VAL A 56 1.65 17.60 6.41
CA VAL A 56 1.71 17.26 7.83
C VAL A 56 2.81 16.22 8.03
N LEU A 57 3.61 16.39 9.07
CA LEU A 57 4.57 15.37 9.52
C LEU A 57 3.87 14.41 10.48
N ALA A 58 3.40 13.28 9.96
CA ALA A 58 2.72 12.27 10.76
C ALA A 58 3.72 11.54 11.70
N SER A 59 3.37 11.42 12.99
CA SER A 59 4.18 10.69 13.97
C SER A 59 4.11 9.17 13.81
N LYS A 60 3.08 8.67 13.12
CA LYS A 60 2.85 7.25 12.84
C LYS A 60 2.13 7.12 11.50
N VAL A 61 2.60 6.19 10.67
CA VAL A 61 1.98 5.84 9.39
C VAL A 61 1.99 4.31 9.28
N ASP A 62 0.81 3.71 9.07
CA ASP A 62 0.70 2.28 8.77
C ASP A 62 0.74 2.07 7.25
N ASN A 63 1.26 0.92 6.81
CA ASN A 63 1.33 0.55 5.40
C ASN A 63 0.52 -0.72 5.12
N ALA A 64 -0.04 -0.80 3.92
CA ALA A 64 -0.96 -1.88 3.56
C ALA A 64 -0.31 -3.27 3.64
N LEU A 65 0.97 -3.40 3.25
CA LEU A 65 1.71 -4.66 3.27
C LEU A 65 1.79 -5.24 4.69
N ASP A 66 2.26 -4.46 5.66
CA ASP A 66 2.38 -4.90 7.05
C ASP A 66 0.99 -5.17 7.66
N SER A 67 -0.03 -4.39 7.30
CA SER A 67 -1.42 -4.63 7.71
C SER A 67 -1.99 -5.94 7.16
N PHE A 68 -1.76 -6.26 5.88
CA PHE A 68 -2.18 -7.54 5.28
C PHE A 68 -1.45 -8.73 5.91
N LEU A 69 -0.13 -8.61 6.12
CA LEU A 69 0.67 -9.61 6.81
C LEU A 69 0.15 -9.88 8.21
N HIS A 70 -0.16 -8.82 8.97
CA HIS A 70 -0.73 -8.95 10.30
C HIS A 70 -2.10 -9.63 10.25
N ALA A 71 -2.99 -9.22 9.34
CA ALA A 71 -4.34 -9.78 9.21
C ALA A 71 -4.35 -11.26 8.77
N LEU A 72 -3.38 -11.67 7.95
CA LEU A 72 -3.27 -13.04 7.41
C LEU A 72 -2.27 -13.92 8.16
N SER A 73 -1.62 -13.39 9.20
CA SER A 73 -0.60 -14.11 9.96
C SER A 73 -1.14 -15.45 10.49
N GLY A 74 -0.42 -16.53 10.17
CA GLY A 74 -0.76 -17.92 10.51
C GLY A 74 -1.72 -18.66 9.56
N ARG A 75 -2.07 -18.08 8.39
CA ARG A 75 -3.10 -18.67 7.49
C ARG A 75 -2.70 -18.82 6.02
N ALA A 76 -1.69 -18.09 5.53
CA ALA A 76 -1.33 -18.07 4.11
C ALA A 76 0.19 -18.08 3.88
N ASP A 77 0.62 -18.74 2.80
CA ASP A 77 1.94 -18.53 2.21
C ASP A 77 1.98 -17.13 1.57
N ASN A 78 3.09 -16.41 1.75
CA ASN A 78 3.19 -15.01 1.36
C ASN A 78 4.28 -14.77 0.31
N THR A 79 4.02 -13.83 -0.62
CA THR A 79 4.98 -13.37 -1.62
C THR A 79 4.72 -11.88 -1.88
N PHE A 80 5.78 -11.09 -2.04
CA PHE A 80 5.68 -9.63 -2.12
C PHE A 80 6.55 -9.09 -3.25
N ALA A 81 6.04 -8.10 -3.97
CA ALA A 81 6.79 -7.33 -4.97
C ALA A 81 6.51 -5.84 -4.80
N LEU A 82 7.57 -5.04 -4.70
CA LEU A 82 7.49 -3.59 -4.69
C LEU A 82 7.88 -3.15 -6.10
N ASP A 83 6.87 -2.92 -6.96
CA ASP A 83 6.93 -2.61 -8.40
C ASP A 83 6.99 -3.79 -9.41
N GLU A 84 6.87 -3.45 -10.70
CA GLU A 84 6.16 -4.11 -11.81
C GLU A 84 6.74 -5.44 -12.33
N THR A 85 7.57 -6.14 -11.56
CA THR A 85 8.08 -7.46 -11.99
C THR A 85 7.91 -8.54 -10.93
N LEU A 86 6.79 -9.27 -11.02
CA LEU A 86 6.55 -10.47 -10.21
C LEU A 86 7.00 -11.73 -11.00
N PHE A 87 8.21 -12.23 -10.74
CA PHE A 87 8.58 -13.60 -11.10
C PHE A 87 8.21 -14.54 -9.96
N ILE A 88 7.20 -15.39 -10.16
CA ILE A 88 6.84 -16.44 -9.19
C ILE A 88 7.74 -17.66 -9.45
N GLN A 89 8.70 -17.93 -8.57
CA GLN A 89 9.31 -19.27 -8.44
C GLN A 89 9.34 -19.72 -6.98
N GLY A 90 8.40 -20.61 -6.65
CA GLY A 90 8.50 -21.54 -5.53
C GLY A 90 8.41 -20.96 -4.11
N PRO A 91 8.21 -21.83 -3.11
CA PRO A 91 8.18 -21.41 -1.72
C PRO A 91 9.61 -21.07 -1.29
N LYS A 92 9.84 -19.81 -0.91
CA LYS A 92 11.09 -19.27 -0.32
C LYS A 92 12.17 -18.71 -1.26
N GLU A 93 11.82 -17.93 -2.27
CA GLU A 93 12.82 -17.03 -2.86
C GLU A 93 12.26 -15.62 -3.07
N LEU A 94 12.97 -14.64 -2.48
CA LEU A 94 12.65 -13.22 -2.53
C LEU A 94 13.61 -12.59 -3.55
N HIS A 95 13.11 -12.28 -4.74
CA HIS A 95 13.90 -11.67 -5.81
C HIS A 95 13.59 -10.17 -5.87
N PHE A 96 14.64 -9.35 -5.79
CA PHE A 96 14.55 -7.89 -5.86
C PHE A 96 14.91 -7.40 -7.26
N ALA A 97 14.10 -6.50 -7.83
CA ALA A 97 14.48 -5.62 -8.92
C ALA A 97 13.83 -4.26 -8.65
N ALA A 98 14.56 -3.17 -8.88
CA ALA A 98 14.13 -1.81 -8.58
C ALA A 98 13.46 -1.15 -9.80
N GLY A 99 12.41 -0.38 -9.57
CA GLY A 99 11.66 0.35 -10.58
C GLY A 99 10.69 1.37 -10.00
N TYR A 100 11.21 2.49 -9.49
CA TYR A 100 10.63 3.83 -9.59
C TYR A 100 11.78 4.81 -9.28
N ASN A 101 12.34 5.45 -10.30
CA ASN A 101 13.25 6.58 -10.10
C ASN A 101 12.41 7.82 -9.83
N GLU A 102 12.52 8.41 -8.63
CA GLU A 102 11.88 9.69 -8.33
C GLU A 102 12.35 10.81 -9.29
N ASP A 103 13.50 10.63 -9.94
CA ASP A 103 14.14 11.56 -10.86
C ASP A 103 13.41 11.77 -12.21
N GLU A 104 12.36 11.00 -12.53
CA GLU A 104 11.57 11.19 -13.76
C GLU A 104 10.24 11.97 -13.55
N ALA A 105 9.95 12.40 -12.32
CA ALA A 105 8.92 13.41 -12.09
C ALA A 105 9.50 14.80 -12.42
N GLY A 106 9.47 15.17 -13.71
CA GLY A 106 10.01 16.43 -14.20
C GLY A 106 9.56 17.64 -13.35
N ASP A 107 10.55 18.30 -12.74
CA ASP A 107 10.44 19.63 -12.18
C ASP A 107 10.12 20.62 -13.31
N ASN A 108 8.83 20.85 -13.56
CA ASN A 108 8.40 22.03 -14.30
C ASN A 108 8.21 23.18 -13.31
N GLU A 109 9.33 23.72 -12.82
CA GLU A 109 9.38 25.09 -12.28
C GLU A 109 9.12 26.07 -13.43
N GLU A 110 7.86 26.31 -13.77
CA GLU A 110 7.50 27.51 -14.53
C GLU A 110 7.41 28.69 -13.54
N SER A 111 8.55 29.36 -13.37
CA SER A 111 8.66 30.65 -12.72
C SER A 111 7.81 31.67 -13.47
N VAL A 112 6.59 31.91 -13.01
CA VAL A 112 5.81 33.08 -13.41
C VAL A 112 6.34 34.26 -12.61
N ARG A 113 7.07 35.14 -13.30
CA ARG A 113 7.36 36.51 -12.85
C ARG A 113 6.12 37.37 -12.90
#